data_AF-A0A534RU34-F1
#
_entry.id   AF-A0A534RU34-F1
#
_cell.length_a   1.000
_cell.length_b   1.000
_cell.length_c   1.000
_cell.angle_alpha   90.00
_cell.angle_beta   90.00
_cell.angle_gamma   90.00
#
_symmetry.space_group_name_H-M   'P 1'
#
loop_
_entity.id
_entity.type
_entity.pdbx_description
1 polymer ?
#
loop_
_entity_poly.entity_id
_entity_poly.type
_entity_poly.pdbx_seq_one_letter_code
_entity_poly.pdbx_strand_id
1 'polypeptide(L)'
;MRITKTIAIAIALVILASPARAATFVGMNERVLARSADAIVIGRVAAIEMVASPEGAISTLVTVEVERELRGHVGALVTLRQPGGQVGDRGLWIPGGARFATGERQLLFLSVHHDGTVRTTALGLGQFVLVPHPRTGATMAERRLDALFVDSQPVHRVALARLLRTIARAVAAETGAPPQALVTVPPELVTPGLERESVDAFTYALDGAFAAWTNVTGASIVLARGGSIAPAPLQCDGVSQIVFNDPFREMSKPVGCSGVLALGGFCTSAETEMVNGVRFFRITEGNVTFNSGFGSCTF
;
A
#
# COMPACT_ATOMS: atom_id res chain seq x y z
N MET A 1 -22.73 -27.93 -42.72
CA MET A 1 -21.87 -26.83 -43.23
C MET A 1 -21.95 -25.51 -42.44
N ARG A 2 -22.98 -25.27 -41.60
CA ARG A 2 -23.08 -24.05 -40.75
C ARG A 2 -22.28 -24.13 -39.43
N ILE A 3 -22.20 -25.31 -38.81
CA ILE A 3 -21.48 -25.52 -37.53
C ILE A 3 -19.96 -25.37 -37.70
N THR A 4 -19.39 -25.88 -38.79
CA THR A 4 -17.95 -25.76 -39.09
C THR A 4 -17.48 -24.33 -39.33
N LYS A 5 -18.32 -23.46 -39.93
CA LYS A 5 -18.00 -22.03 -40.05
C LYS A 5 -18.01 -21.30 -38.71
N THR A 6 -18.89 -21.70 -37.79
CA THR A 6 -19.05 -21.04 -36.49
C THR A 6 -17.85 -21.35 -35.57
N ILE A 7 -17.37 -22.59 -35.60
CA ILE A 7 -16.16 -23.02 -34.86
C ILE A 7 -14.90 -22.32 -35.40
N ALA A 8 -14.78 -22.21 -36.73
CA ALA A 8 -13.63 -21.54 -37.34
C ALA A 8 -13.55 -20.04 -36.99
N ILE A 9 -14.70 -19.35 -36.93
CA ILE A 9 -14.77 -17.94 -36.54
C ILE A 9 -14.43 -17.75 -35.06
N ALA A 10 -14.92 -18.63 -34.18
CA ALA A 10 -14.62 -18.56 -32.74
C ALA A 10 -13.13 -18.80 -32.46
N ILE A 11 -12.50 -19.77 -33.14
CA ILE A 11 -11.06 -20.02 -33.02
C ILE A 11 -10.24 -18.85 -33.56
N ALA A 12 -10.64 -18.25 -34.69
CA ALA A 12 -9.98 -17.05 -35.22
C ALA A 12 -10.09 -15.86 -34.26
N LEU A 13 -11.23 -15.68 -33.57
CA LEU A 13 -11.41 -14.60 -32.60
C LEU A 13 -10.54 -14.77 -31.34
N VAL A 14 -10.34 -16.02 -30.89
CA VAL A 14 -9.45 -16.35 -29.75
C VAL A 14 -7.98 -16.17 -30.12
N ILE A 15 -7.59 -16.42 -31.37
CA ILE A 15 -6.22 -16.21 -31.86
C ILE A 15 -5.92 -14.71 -32.08
N LEU A 16 -6.94 -13.89 -32.36
CA LEU A 16 -6.81 -12.43 -32.46
C LEU A 16 -6.90 -11.69 -31.12
N ALA A 17 -7.13 -12.40 -30.00
CA ALA A 17 -7.07 -11.82 -28.67
C ALA A 17 -5.61 -11.50 -28.31
N SER A 18 -5.10 -10.38 -28.84
CA SER A 18 -3.86 -9.78 -28.36
C SER A 18 -4.03 -9.49 -26.87
N PRO A 19 -3.10 -9.89 -25.99
CA PRO A 19 -3.15 -9.41 -24.62
C PRO A 19 -3.11 -7.88 -24.70
N ALA A 20 -4.18 -7.24 -24.23
CA ALA A 20 -4.19 -5.79 -24.08
C ALA A 20 -3.05 -5.44 -23.13
N ARG A 21 -1.94 -4.94 -23.68
CA ARG A 21 -0.79 -4.48 -22.92
C ARG A 21 -1.20 -3.19 -22.22
N ALA A 22 -1.77 -3.33 -21.03
CA ALA A 22 -2.19 -2.25 -20.18
C ALA A 22 -0.95 -1.48 -19.67
N ALA A 23 -0.91 -0.19 -19.98
CA ALA A 23 0.04 0.83 -19.54
C ALA A 23 1.54 0.48 -19.67
N THR A 24 2.21 1.02 -20.69
CA THR A 24 3.67 1.06 -20.75
C THR A 24 4.19 2.26 -19.93
N PHE A 25 5.10 2.00 -18.99
CA PHE A 25 5.80 3.05 -18.26
C PHE A 25 7.13 3.37 -18.94
N VAL A 26 7.36 4.64 -19.27
CA VAL A 26 8.68 5.12 -19.69
C VAL A 26 9.48 5.42 -18.41
N GLY A 27 10.55 4.65 -18.18
CA GLY A 27 11.41 4.81 -17.01
C GLY A 27 12.03 6.20 -16.96
N MET A 28 11.66 6.99 -15.95
CA MET A 28 12.27 8.28 -15.67
C MET A 28 13.44 8.12 -14.70
N ASN A 29 14.64 8.54 -15.11
CA ASN A 29 15.79 8.56 -14.21
C ASN A 29 15.65 9.64 -13.12
N GLU A 30 16.40 9.53 -12.03
CA GLU A 30 16.20 10.37 -10.83
C GLU A 30 16.53 11.84 -11.07
N ARG A 31 17.36 12.16 -12.08
CA ARG A 31 17.65 13.55 -12.45
C ARG A 31 16.47 14.20 -13.15
N VAL A 32 15.83 13.47 -14.06
CA VAL A 32 14.63 13.96 -14.75
C VAL A 32 13.49 14.11 -13.74
N LEU A 33 13.33 13.12 -12.84
CA LEU A 33 12.34 13.16 -11.77
C LEU A 33 12.54 14.34 -10.81
N ALA A 34 13.79 14.62 -10.43
CA ALA A 34 14.12 15.77 -9.58
C ALA A 34 13.78 17.11 -10.24
N ARG A 35 13.94 17.21 -11.56
CA ARG A 35 13.64 18.42 -12.32
C ARG A 35 12.14 18.60 -12.59
N SER A 36 11.38 17.50 -12.67
CA SER A 36 9.94 17.57 -12.88
C SER A 36 9.13 17.75 -11.60
N ALA A 37 9.77 17.66 -10.43
CA ALA A 37 9.12 17.84 -9.14
C ALA A 37 9.12 19.32 -8.73
N ASP A 38 7.99 19.83 -8.26
CA ASP A 38 7.87 21.17 -7.66
C ASP A 38 8.42 21.20 -6.23
N ALA A 39 8.24 20.09 -5.49
CA ALA A 39 8.81 19.89 -4.16
C ALA A 39 9.40 18.48 -4.02
N ILE A 40 10.40 18.33 -3.16
CA ILE A 40 10.98 17.02 -2.83
C ILE A 40 11.17 16.96 -1.33
N VAL A 41 10.62 15.95 -0.68
CA VAL A 41 10.64 15.81 0.79
C VAL A 41 11.09 14.44 1.25
N ILE A 42 11.61 14.39 2.47
CA ILE A 42 11.71 13.18 3.28
C ILE A 42 10.73 13.36 4.43
N GLY A 43 9.91 12.34 4.69
CA GLY A 43 8.93 12.39 5.75
C GLY A 43 8.40 11.02 6.13
N ARG A 44 7.52 10.99 7.14
CA ARG A 44 6.82 9.79 7.59
C ARG A 44 5.35 9.90 7.23
N VAL A 45 4.76 8.83 6.71
CA VAL A 45 3.32 8.76 6.47
C VAL A 45 2.60 8.70 7.81
N ALA A 46 1.85 9.74 8.16
CA ALA A 46 1.13 9.85 9.42
C ALA A 46 -0.29 9.27 9.32
N ALA A 47 -0.98 9.54 8.21
CA ALA A 47 -2.35 9.06 7.99
C ALA A 47 -2.62 8.78 6.52
N ILE A 48 -3.55 7.85 6.28
CA ILE A 48 -4.08 7.51 4.96
C ILE A 48 -5.60 7.43 5.07
N GLU A 49 -6.29 8.22 4.27
CA GLU A 49 -7.76 8.26 4.19
C GLU A 49 -8.18 8.17 2.72
N MET A 50 -9.15 7.33 2.40
CA MET A 50 -9.79 7.31 1.09
C MET A 50 -11.12 8.06 1.17
N VAL A 51 -11.37 8.92 0.19
CA VAL A 51 -12.55 9.76 0.13
C VAL A 51 -13.20 9.61 -1.23
N ALA A 52 -14.52 9.51 -1.25
CA ALA A 52 -15.30 9.53 -2.49
C ALA A 52 -15.99 10.89 -2.63
N SER A 53 -15.79 11.54 -3.77
CA SER A 53 -16.52 12.76 -4.12
C SER A 53 -17.98 12.42 -4.47
N PRO A 54 -18.91 13.39 -4.36
CA PRO A 54 -20.30 13.20 -4.80
C PRO A 54 -20.43 12.79 -6.27
N GLU A 55 -19.47 13.20 -7.10
CA GLU A 55 -19.38 12.85 -8.53
C GLU A 55 -18.79 11.44 -8.78
N GLY A 56 -18.44 10.71 -7.71
CA GLY A 56 -17.92 9.35 -7.76
C GLY A 56 -16.40 9.25 -7.90
N ALA A 57 -15.66 10.36 -7.87
CA ALA A 57 -14.21 10.32 -7.92
C ALA A 57 -13.63 9.85 -6.57
N ILE A 58 -12.85 8.75 -6.59
CA ILE A 58 -12.17 8.25 -5.40
C ILE A 58 -10.76 8.85 -5.36
N SER A 59 -10.41 9.46 -4.22
CA SER A 59 -9.06 9.95 -3.92
C SER A 59 -8.52 9.30 -2.66
N THR A 60 -7.24 8.95 -2.67
CA THR A 60 -6.49 8.58 -1.47
C THR A 60 -5.71 9.79 -0.99
N LEU A 61 -6.05 10.27 0.20
CA LEU A 61 -5.38 11.35 0.92
C LEU A 61 -4.28 10.75 1.78
N VAL A 62 -3.04 11.22 1.63
CA VAL A 62 -1.87 10.72 2.35
C VAL A 62 -1.20 11.86 3.08
N THR A 63 -1.33 11.88 4.39
CA THR A 63 -0.72 12.89 5.26
C THR A 63 0.71 12.48 5.61
N VAL A 64 1.67 13.35 5.34
CA VAL A 64 3.09 13.14 5.57
C VAL A 64 3.61 14.19 6.55
N GLU A 65 4.20 13.73 7.65
CA GLU A 65 5.04 14.52 8.55
C GLU A 65 6.40 14.73 7.89
N VAL A 66 6.71 15.99 7.55
CA VAL A 66 7.92 16.34 6.81
C VAL A 66 9.09 16.46 7.76
N GLU A 67 10.09 15.60 7.58
CA GLU A 67 11.35 15.62 8.33
C GLU A 67 12.37 16.56 7.68
N ARG A 68 12.37 16.61 6.33
CA ARG A 68 13.33 17.40 5.57
C ARG A 68 12.79 17.77 4.20
N GLU A 69 12.91 19.05 3.85
CA GLU A 69 12.69 19.56 2.50
C GLU A 69 14.02 19.55 1.73
N LEU A 70 14.00 18.99 0.51
CA LEU A 70 15.14 18.93 -0.41
C LEU A 70 14.96 19.90 -1.59
N ARG A 71 13.71 20.25 -1.90
CA ARG A 71 13.30 21.25 -2.91
C ARG A 71 11.91 21.77 -2.53
N GLY A 72 11.67 23.05 -2.80
CA GLY A 72 10.38 23.70 -2.52
C GLY A 72 10.13 23.88 -1.03
N HIS A 73 8.93 24.34 -0.69
CA HIS A 73 8.46 24.46 0.69
C HIS A 73 7.03 23.95 0.78
N VAL A 74 6.79 22.96 1.63
CA VAL A 74 5.48 22.35 1.90
C VAL A 74 5.06 22.49 3.36
N GLY A 75 5.99 22.85 4.26
CA GLY A 75 5.73 22.97 5.70
C GLY A 75 5.90 21.64 6.44
N ALA A 76 5.54 21.62 7.73
CA ALA A 76 5.74 20.45 8.60
C ALA A 76 4.81 19.27 8.29
N LEU A 77 3.66 19.53 7.67
CA LEU A 77 2.67 18.54 7.29
C LEU A 77 2.21 18.82 5.86
N VAL A 78 2.19 17.77 5.04
CA VAL A 78 1.65 17.84 3.68
C VAL A 78 0.74 16.65 3.40
N THR A 79 -0.44 16.93 2.85
CA THR A 79 -1.39 15.90 2.45
C THR A 79 -1.41 15.78 0.94
N LEU A 80 -1.03 14.60 0.44
CA LEU A 80 -1.01 14.29 -0.98
C LEU A 80 -2.37 13.77 -1.43
N ARG A 81 -2.87 14.20 -2.59
CA ARG A 81 -4.11 13.72 -3.18
C ARG A 81 -3.83 12.77 -4.34
N GLN A 82 -3.82 11.46 -4.08
CA GLN A 82 -3.62 10.45 -5.11
C GLN A 82 -4.96 10.04 -5.72
N PRO A 83 -5.04 9.82 -7.05
CA PRO A 83 -6.22 9.24 -7.66
C PRO A 83 -6.35 7.76 -7.28
N GLY A 84 -7.59 7.30 -7.09
CA GLY A 84 -7.89 5.90 -6.76
C GLY A 84 -7.94 5.61 -5.27
N GLY A 85 -8.16 4.35 -4.95
CA GLY A 85 -8.45 3.86 -3.59
C GLY A 85 -9.72 3.02 -3.58
N GLN A 86 -10.20 2.71 -2.38
CA GLN A 86 -11.45 1.99 -2.18
C GLN A 86 -12.24 2.66 -1.05
N VAL A 87 -13.54 2.84 -1.27
CA VAL A 87 -14.49 3.34 -0.27
C VAL A 87 -15.72 2.45 -0.36
N GLY A 88 -16.01 1.68 0.69
CA GLY A 88 -17.01 0.62 0.64
C GLY A 88 -16.72 -0.40 -0.48
N ASP A 89 -17.72 -0.64 -1.34
CA ASP A 89 -17.65 -1.54 -2.50
C ASP A 89 -17.07 -0.88 -3.77
N ARG A 90 -16.84 0.43 -3.75
CA ARG A 90 -16.33 1.19 -4.89
C ARG A 90 -14.82 1.26 -4.83
N GLY A 91 -14.15 0.67 -5.83
CA GLY A 91 -12.70 0.69 -5.97
C GLY A 91 -12.25 1.30 -7.30
N LEU A 92 -11.20 2.11 -7.26
CA LEU A 92 -10.49 2.60 -8.45
C LEU A 92 -9.00 2.29 -8.31
N TRP A 93 -8.52 1.39 -9.16
CA TRP A 93 -7.11 1.01 -9.23
C TRP A 93 -6.37 1.84 -10.28
N ILE A 94 -5.25 2.45 -9.89
CA ILE A 94 -4.35 3.15 -10.82
C ILE A 94 -3.08 2.32 -11.02
N PRO A 95 -2.92 1.65 -12.19
CA PRO A 95 -1.71 0.88 -12.50
C PRO A 95 -0.44 1.74 -12.38
N GLY A 96 0.57 1.21 -11.68
CA GLY A 96 1.83 1.93 -11.40
C GLY A 96 1.70 3.14 -10.47
N GLY A 97 0.56 3.32 -9.80
CA GLY A 97 0.36 4.34 -8.76
C GLY A 97 1.32 4.17 -7.58
N ALA A 98 1.56 5.27 -6.86
CA ALA A 98 2.31 5.25 -5.61
C ALA A 98 1.54 4.48 -4.52
N ARG A 99 2.26 3.75 -3.67
CA ARG A 99 1.68 2.92 -2.60
C ARG A 99 2.21 3.33 -1.24
N PHE A 100 1.30 3.71 -0.36
CA PHE A 100 1.66 4.23 0.95
C PHE A 100 1.25 3.24 2.05
N ALA A 101 2.03 3.22 3.12
CA ALA A 101 1.66 2.57 4.36
C ALA A 101 1.98 3.50 5.54
N THR A 102 1.07 3.60 6.49
CA THR A 102 1.24 4.41 7.70
C THR A 102 2.52 3.99 8.44
N GLY A 103 3.25 4.98 8.96
CA GLY A 103 4.51 4.80 9.67
C GLY A 103 5.74 4.64 8.77
N GLU A 104 5.58 4.41 7.46
CA GLU A 104 6.73 4.32 6.55
C GLU A 104 7.43 5.67 6.40
N ARG A 105 8.76 5.64 6.43
CA ARG A 105 9.61 6.77 6.11
C ARG A 105 9.91 6.76 4.61
N GLN A 106 9.65 7.87 3.93
CA GLN A 106 9.71 7.92 2.47
C GLN A 106 10.42 9.18 1.96
N LEU A 107 11.06 9.07 0.80
CA LEU A 107 11.50 10.19 -0.02
C LEU A 107 10.52 10.34 -1.19
N LEU A 108 9.94 11.52 -1.30
CA LEU A 108 8.82 11.81 -2.19
C LEU A 108 9.17 12.97 -3.11
N PHE A 109 8.98 12.75 -4.41
CA PHE A 109 8.98 13.76 -5.44
C PHE A 109 7.54 14.17 -5.67
N LEU A 110 7.26 15.47 -5.54
CA LEU A 110 5.93 16.02 -5.50
C LEU A 110 5.74 17.03 -6.63
N SER A 111 4.61 16.95 -7.32
CA SER A 111 4.21 17.91 -8.36
C SER A 111 2.84 18.48 -8.07
N VAL A 112 2.67 19.75 -8.39
CA VAL A 112 1.41 20.48 -8.31
C VAL A 112 0.53 20.07 -9.49
N HIS A 113 -0.72 19.75 -9.19
CA HIS A 113 -1.74 19.45 -10.18
C HIS A 113 -2.52 20.72 -10.56
N HIS A 114 -3.35 20.68 -11.62
CA HIS A 114 -4.02 21.88 -12.14
C HIS A 114 -4.93 22.59 -11.10
N ASP A 115 -5.41 21.85 -10.10
CA ASP A 115 -6.23 22.32 -8.98
C ASP A 115 -5.38 22.83 -7.79
N GLY A 116 -4.06 22.92 -7.95
CA GLY A 116 -3.11 23.33 -6.91
C GLY A 116 -2.76 22.21 -5.92
N THR A 117 -3.47 21.08 -5.93
CA THR A 117 -3.22 19.96 -5.01
C THR A 117 -1.91 19.26 -5.33
N VAL A 118 -1.30 18.69 -4.30
CA VAL A 118 0.00 18.01 -4.44
C VAL A 118 -0.20 16.53 -4.69
N ARG A 119 0.55 15.98 -5.67
CA ARG A 119 0.57 14.54 -5.99
C ARG A 119 2.00 14.03 -6.07
N THR A 120 2.15 12.71 -6.07
CA THR A 120 3.44 12.08 -6.36
C THR A 120 3.77 12.29 -7.83
N THR A 121 4.94 12.85 -8.11
CA THR A 121 5.43 13.05 -9.48
C THR A 121 5.59 11.72 -10.19
N ALA A 122 5.06 11.61 -11.41
CA ALA A 122 5.18 10.41 -12.24
C ALA A 122 4.72 9.10 -11.55
N LEU A 123 3.61 9.18 -10.79
CA LEU A 123 3.00 8.03 -10.09
C LEU A 123 4.00 7.37 -9.14
N GLY A 124 4.08 6.03 -9.09
CA GLY A 124 5.00 5.32 -8.19
C GLY A 124 6.49 5.58 -8.46
N LEU A 125 6.86 6.18 -9.59
CA LEU A 125 8.26 6.55 -9.87
C LEU A 125 8.75 7.66 -8.91
N GLY A 126 7.86 8.55 -8.49
CA GLY A 126 8.17 9.64 -7.54
C GLY A 126 8.32 9.20 -6.09
N GLN A 127 8.20 7.90 -5.80
CA GLN A 127 8.18 7.39 -4.44
C GLN A 127 9.36 6.46 -4.17
N PHE A 128 10.01 6.68 -3.02
CA PHE A 128 11.00 5.76 -2.47
C PHE A 128 10.74 5.50 -0.99
N VAL A 129 10.66 4.23 -0.61
CA VAL A 129 10.63 3.83 0.81
C VAL A 129 12.06 3.81 1.34
N LEU A 130 12.27 4.42 2.50
CA LEU A 130 13.58 4.54 3.14
C LEU A 130 13.74 3.47 4.21
N VAL A 131 14.60 2.47 3.94
CA VAL A 131 14.83 1.35 4.84
C VAL A 131 16.32 1.23 5.19
N PRO A 132 16.67 0.79 6.41
CA PRO A 132 18.05 0.47 6.73
C PRO A 132 18.52 -0.77 5.95
N HIS A 133 19.77 -0.77 5.48
CA HIS A 133 20.39 -1.95 4.92
C HIS A 133 20.69 -2.97 6.05
N PRO A 134 20.24 -4.23 5.94
CA PRO A 134 20.25 -5.18 7.06
C PRO A 134 21.66 -5.50 7.59
N ARG A 135 22.69 -5.40 6.74
CA ARG A 135 24.07 -5.68 7.15
C ARG A 135 24.89 -4.46 7.52
N THR A 136 24.56 -3.28 6.98
CA THR A 136 25.43 -2.10 7.07
C THR A 136 24.79 -0.94 7.81
N GLY A 137 23.49 -1.01 8.12
CA GLY A 137 22.71 0.09 8.70
C GLY A 137 22.52 1.29 7.78
N ALA A 138 23.19 1.35 6.64
CA ALA A 138 23.08 2.46 5.69
C ALA A 138 21.64 2.58 5.16
N THR A 139 21.09 3.79 5.13
CA THR A 139 19.73 4.00 4.60
C THR A 139 19.72 3.82 3.08
N MET A 140 18.82 2.96 2.63
CA MET A 140 18.55 2.65 1.23
C MET A 140 17.21 3.26 0.83
N ALA A 141 17.15 3.81 -0.38
CA ALA A 141 15.93 4.24 -1.03
C ALA A 141 15.47 3.13 -1.97
N GLU A 142 14.30 2.57 -1.70
CA GLU A 142 13.66 1.49 -2.46
C GLU A 142 12.47 2.00 -3.26
N ARG A 143 12.46 1.72 -4.55
CA ARG A 143 11.29 1.95 -5.39
C ARG A 143 10.51 0.64 -5.58
N ARG A 144 9.28 0.60 -5.09
CA ARG A 144 8.34 -0.53 -5.23
C ARG A 144 7.28 -0.15 -6.28
N LEU A 145 7.32 -0.77 -7.45
CA LEU A 145 6.36 -0.51 -8.53
C LEU A 145 5.55 -1.78 -8.79
N ASP A 146 4.23 -1.65 -8.76
CA ASP A 146 3.32 -2.72 -9.20
C ASP A 146 2.80 -2.42 -10.60
N ALA A 147 3.50 -2.97 -11.59
CA ALA A 147 3.03 -3.17 -12.95
C ALA A 147 3.93 -4.21 -13.64
N LEU A 148 3.38 -4.92 -14.62
CA LEU A 148 4.09 -5.85 -15.50
C LEU A 148 5.15 -5.10 -16.32
N PHE A 149 6.34 -4.91 -15.75
CA PHE A 149 7.52 -4.50 -16.51
C PHE A 149 7.89 -5.64 -17.47
N VAL A 150 8.18 -5.29 -18.73
CA VAL A 150 8.75 -6.24 -19.71
C VAL A 150 10.16 -6.70 -19.29
N ASP A 151 10.78 -6.03 -18.32
CA ASP A 151 11.96 -6.48 -17.60
C ASP A 151 11.72 -6.34 -16.08
N SER A 152 11.34 -7.44 -15.44
CA SER A 152 11.17 -7.52 -13.99
C SER A 152 12.52 -7.30 -13.28
N GLN A 153 12.82 -6.07 -12.91
CA GLN A 153 13.75 -5.81 -11.81
C GLN A 153 12.93 -5.56 -10.55
N PRO A 154 12.82 -6.57 -9.64
CA PRO A 154 12.07 -6.44 -8.41
C PRO A 154 12.81 -5.47 -7.50
N VAL A 155 12.21 -4.31 -7.24
CA VAL A 155 12.74 -3.26 -6.34
C VAL A 155 14.06 -2.63 -6.82
N HIS A 156 13.97 -1.43 -7.41
CA HIS A 156 15.17 -0.61 -7.64
C HIS A 156 15.63 -0.02 -6.29
N ARG A 157 16.82 -0.40 -5.84
CA ARG A 157 17.39 0.02 -4.55
C ARG A 157 18.69 0.80 -4.76
N VAL A 158 18.77 2.00 -4.17
CA VAL A 158 19.97 2.85 -4.20
C VAL A 158 20.30 3.38 -2.81
N ALA A 159 21.58 3.63 -2.52
CA ALA A 159 21.96 4.28 -1.27
C ALA A 159 21.37 5.70 -1.21
N LEU A 160 20.72 6.07 -0.10
CA LEU A 160 20.09 7.38 0.05
C LEU A 160 21.09 8.51 -0.17
N ALA A 161 22.31 8.38 0.36
CA ALA A 161 23.37 9.37 0.17
C ALA A 161 23.78 9.57 -1.31
N ARG A 162 23.67 8.54 -2.15
CA ARG A 162 23.89 8.66 -3.60
C ARG A 162 22.72 9.39 -4.25
N LEU A 163 21.49 9.01 -3.91
CA LEU A 163 20.29 9.64 -4.44
C LEU A 163 20.21 11.13 -4.08
N LEU A 164 20.48 11.49 -2.83
CA LEU A 164 20.52 12.89 -2.38
C LEU A 164 21.54 13.73 -3.14
N ARG A 165 22.73 13.17 -3.44
CA ARG A 165 23.72 13.86 -4.29
C ARG A 165 23.23 14.05 -5.72
N THR A 166 22.52 13.07 -6.28
CA THR A 166 21.90 13.19 -7.60
C THR A 166 20.82 14.27 -7.62
N ILE A 167 19.95 14.31 -6.61
CA ILE A 167 18.90 15.32 -6.43
C ILE A 167 19.51 16.70 -6.30
N ALA A 168 20.46 16.90 -5.39
CA ALA A 168 21.10 18.20 -5.15
C ALA A 168 21.74 18.76 -6.43
N ARG A 169 22.42 17.90 -7.21
CA ARG A 169 23.01 18.31 -8.49
C ARG A 169 21.95 18.66 -9.55
N ALA A 170 20.83 17.94 -9.58
CA ALA A 170 19.76 18.22 -10.53
C ALA A 170 19.04 19.53 -10.21
N VAL A 171 18.74 19.78 -8.93
CA VAL A 171 18.10 21.00 -8.45
C VAL A 171 19.01 22.22 -8.63
N ALA A 172 20.30 22.11 -8.32
CA ALA A 172 21.25 23.22 -8.49
C ALA A 172 21.51 23.62 -9.95
N ALA A 173 21.30 22.69 -10.89
CA ALA A 173 21.50 22.94 -12.32
C ALA A 173 20.26 23.59 -12.97
N GLU A 174 19.17 23.76 -12.24
CA GLU A 174 17.92 24.29 -12.77
C GLU A 174 17.90 25.82 -12.69
N THR A 175 17.94 26.46 -13.85
CA THR A 175 17.68 27.90 -14.02
C THR A 175 16.25 28.04 -14.54
N GLY A 176 15.28 28.21 -13.64
CA GLY A 176 13.86 28.20 -14.00
C GLY A 176 12.99 28.99 -13.03
N ALA A 177 11.71 29.11 -13.40
CA ALA A 177 10.69 29.85 -12.65
C ALA A 177 10.57 29.37 -11.19
N PRO A 178 10.20 30.26 -10.25
CA PRO A 178 10.00 29.87 -8.86
C PRO A 178 8.93 28.78 -8.74
N PRO A 179 9.07 27.85 -7.77
CA PRO A 179 8.12 26.76 -7.57
C PRO A 179 6.70 27.30 -7.34
N GLN A 180 5.70 26.61 -7.88
CA GLN A 180 4.30 26.97 -7.70
C GLN A 180 3.88 26.83 -6.22
N ALA A 181 2.95 27.68 -5.78
CA ALA A 181 2.35 27.55 -4.46
C ALA A 181 1.61 26.21 -4.36
N LEU A 182 1.92 25.43 -3.32
CA LEU A 182 1.38 24.09 -3.11
C LEU A 182 0.16 24.15 -2.18
N VAL A 183 -0.96 23.58 -2.60
CA VAL A 183 -2.10 23.33 -1.70
C VAL A 183 -1.81 22.04 -0.93
N THR A 184 -1.23 22.20 0.26
CA THR A 184 -0.78 21.08 1.12
C THR A 184 -1.89 20.46 1.96
N VAL A 185 -3.08 21.07 1.94
CA VAL A 185 -4.32 20.58 2.56
C VAL A 185 -5.39 20.54 1.46
N PRO A 186 -5.65 19.38 0.84
CA PRO A 186 -6.65 19.28 -0.21
C PRO A 186 -8.06 19.50 0.38
N PRO A 187 -9.00 20.11 -0.36
CA PRO A 187 -10.34 20.42 0.13
C PRO A 187 -11.08 19.19 0.68
N GLU A 188 -10.87 18.01 0.07
CA GLU A 188 -11.53 16.76 0.47
C GLU A 188 -11.16 16.32 1.89
N LEU A 189 -9.99 16.74 2.40
CA LEU A 189 -9.59 16.42 3.78
C LEU A 189 -10.56 17.03 4.80
N VAL A 190 -11.03 18.26 4.54
CA VAL A 190 -11.85 19.03 5.47
C VAL A 190 -13.32 19.11 5.08
N THR A 191 -13.71 18.61 3.91
CA THR A 191 -15.09 18.71 3.41
C THR A 191 -16.03 17.78 4.17
N PRO A 192 -17.03 18.28 4.91
CA PRO A 192 -17.96 17.43 5.65
C PRO A 192 -18.85 16.61 4.70
N GLY A 193 -19.32 15.45 5.16
CA GLY A 193 -20.31 14.64 4.43
C GLY A 193 -19.77 13.77 3.30
N LEU A 194 -18.48 13.84 2.95
CA LEU A 194 -17.87 12.85 2.05
C LEU A 194 -17.85 11.46 2.71
N GLU A 195 -18.11 10.44 1.91
CA GLU A 195 -17.86 9.04 2.30
C GLU A 195 -16.36 8.84 2.47
N ARG A 196 -15.98 8.20 3.59
CA ARG A 196 -14.58 8.04 4.01
C ARG A 196 -14.31 6.60 4.43
N GLU A 197 -13.14 6.13 4.07
CA GLU A 197 -12.52 4.92 4.58
C GLU A 197 -11.15 5.30 5.15
N SER A 198 -10.78 4.87 6.35
CA SER A 198 -9.44 5.11 6.90
C SER A 198 -8.85 3.85 7.52
N VAL A 199 -7.52 3.78 7.57
CA VAL A 199 -6.83 2.70 8.29
C VAL A 199 -7.23 2.71 9.77
N ASP A 200 -7.47 3.89 10.35
CA ASP A 200 -7.92 4.02 11.74
C ASP A 200 -9.33 3.46 11.95
N ALA A 201 -10.25 3.70 11.02
CA ALA A 201 -11.60 3.12 11.06
C ALA A 201 -11.56 1.58 10.98
N PHE A 202 -10.67 1.03 10.15
CA PHE A 202 -10.42 -0.41 10.13
C PHE A 202 -9.86 -0.92 11.47
N THR A 203 -8.89 -0.21 12.07
CA THR A 203 -8.35 -0.60 13.38
C THR A 203 -9.37 -0.49 14.52
N TYR A 204 -10.30 0.48 14.45
CA TYR A 204 -11.39 0.60 15.40
C TYR A 204 -12.36 -0.59 15.32
N ALA A 205 -12.68 -1.05 14.12
CA ALA A 205 -13.48 -2.26 13.92
C ALA A 205 -12.79 -3.51 14.51
N LEU A 206 -11.47 -3.64 14.34
CA LEU A 206 -10.68 -4.71 14.96
C LEU A 206 -10.69 -4.64 16.49
N ASP A 207 -10.51 -3.45 17.06
CA ASP A 207 -10.55 -3.27 18.53
C ASP A 207 -11.93 -3.61 19.10
N GLY A 208 -13.00 -3.22 18.39
CA GLY A 208 -14.36 -3.63 18.73
C GLY A 208 -14.56 -5.14 18.71
N ALA A 209 -14.02 -5.82 17.68
CA ALA A 209 -14.08 -7.28 17.57
C ALA A 209 -13.29 -7.97 18.70
N PHE A 210 -12.10 -7.48 19.06
CA PHE A 210 -11.32 -8.00 20.19
C PHE A 210 -12.02 -7.79 21.52
N ALA A 211 -12.58 -6.59 21.74
CA ALA A 211 -13.35 -6.28 22.93
C ALA A 211 -14.57 -7.21 23.11
N ALA A 212 -15.20 -7.65 22.01
CA ALA A 212 -16.36 -8.55 22.06
C ALA A 212 -16.04 -9.92 22.70
N TRP A 213 -14.79 -10.38 22.66
CA TRP A 213 -14.35 -11.61 23.33
C TRP A 213 -13.70 -11.32 24.69
N THR A 214 -12.90 -10.27 24.76
CA THR A 214 -12.17 -9.87 25.98
C THR A 214 -13.10 -9.41 27.11
N ASN A 215 -14.14 -8.63 26.80
CA ASN A 215 -14.98 -7.96 27.80
C ASN A 215 -16.21 -8.77 28.23
N VAL A 216 -16.23 -10.08 27.96
CA VAL A 216 -17.26 -10.98 28.45
C VAL A 216 -16.97 -11.32 29.91
N THR A 217 -17.98 -11.26 30.79
CA THR A 217 -17.79 -11.59 32.21
C THR A 217 -17.30 -13.03 32.37
N GLY A 218 -16.16 -13.22 33.03
CA GLY A 218 -15.53 -14.52 33.21
C GLY A 218 -14.65 -14.98 32.02
N ALA A 219 -14.42 -14.11 31.03
CA ALA A 219 -13.47 -14.41 29.95
C ALA A 219 -12.06 -14.60 30.50
N SER A 220 -11.42 -15.70 30.11
CA SER A 220 -9.99 -15.98 30.36
C SER A 220 -9.10 -15.65 29.16
N ILE A 221 -9.66 -15.02 28.13
CA ILE A 221 -8.97 -14.59 26.91
C ILE A 221 -8.92 -13.06 26.87
N VAL A 222 -7.74 -12.51 26.59
CA VAL A 222 -7.53 -11.08 26.40
C VAL A 222 -6.88 -10.88 25.03
N LEU A 223 -7.66 -10.34 24.10
CA LEU A 223 -7.20 -9.97 22.77
C LEU A 223 -6.86 -8.48 22.74
N ALA A 224 -5.70 -8.15 22.20
CA ALA A 224 -5.23 -6.78 22.01
C ALA A 224 -4.35 -6.70 20.75
N ARG A 225 -4.30 -5.52 20.11
CA ARG A 225 -3.38 -5.29 18.98
C ARG A 225 -1.95 -5.08 19.48
N GLY A 226 -1.01 -5.80 18.87
CA GLY A 226 0.44 -5.60 19.08
C GLY A 226 1.07 -4.48 18.24
N GLY A 227 0.32 -3.88 17.30
CA GLY A 227 0.81 -2.92 16.31
C GLY A 227 1.09 -3.56 14.95
N SER A 228 1.42 -2.73 13.95
CA SER A 228 1.75 -3.20 12.60
C SER A 228 3.20 -3.67 12.52
N ILE A 229 3.40 -4.80 11.86
CA ILE A 229 4.70 -5.42 11.61
C ILE A 229 4.79 -5.86 10.15
N ALA A 230 6.01 -6.06 9.66
CA ALA A 230 6.21 -6.57 8.31
C ALA A 230 5.65 -8.00 8.21
N PRO A 231 4.93 -8.35 7.13
CA PRO A 231 4.32 -9.66 6.99
C PRO A 231 5.39 -10.75 6.89
N ALA A 232 5.15 -11.88 7.55
CA ALA A 232 5.94 -13.10 7.45
C ALA A 232 5.07 -14.27 6.93
N PRO A 233 5.66 -15.32 6.32
CA PRO A 233 4.93 -16.54 5.98
C PRO A 233 4.35 -17.22 7.24
N LEU A 234 3.35 -18.10 7.09
CA LEU A 234 2.81 -18.94 8.18
C LEU A 234 3.88 -19.90 8.72
N GLN A 235 4.66 -19.43 9.68
CA GLN A 235 5.72 -20.16 10.36
C GLN A 235 5.74 -19.79 11.84
N CYS A 236 6.26 -20.67 12.69
CA CYS A 236 6.49 -20.38 14.11
C CYS A 236 7.75 -19.52 14.26
N ASP A 237 7.60 -18.20 14.23
CA ASP A 237 8.72 -17.24 14.31
C ASP A 237 8.78 -16.49 15.67
N GLY A 238 7.88 -16.83 16.59
CA GLY A 238 7.73 -16.19 17.89
C GLY A 238 6.85 -14.95 17.86
N VAL A 239 6.20 -14.62 16.73
CA VAL A 239 5.36 -13.44 16.57
C VAL A 239 3.98 -13.84 16.07
N SER A 240 2.93 -13.47 16.81
CA SER A 240 1.55 -13.69 16.36
C SER A 240 1.13 -12.59 15.37
N GLN A 241 0.73 -12.96 14.16
CA GLN A 241 0.44 -12.03 13.08
C GLN A 241 -0.88 -12.34 12.36
N ILE A 242 -1.57 -11.27 11.94
CA ILE A 242 -2.63 -11.34 10.94
C ILE A 242 -2.08 -10.72 9.65
N VAL A 243 -1.97 -11.51 8.59
CA VAL A 243 -1.43 -11.11 7.28
C VAL A 243 -2.56 -11.04 6.27
N PHE A 244 -2.61 -9.99 5.46
CA PHE A 244 -3.64 -9.80 4.42
C PHE A 244 -3.06 -9.97 3.02
N ASN A 245 -3.93 -10.36 2.07
CA ASN A 245 -3.63 -10.48 0.64
C ASN A 245 -2.62 -11.57 0.27
N ASP A 246 -2.39 -12.56 1.14
CA ASP A 246 -1.52 -13.71 0.90
C ASP A 246 -0.24 -13.38 0.11
N PRO A 247 0.64 -12.51 0.65
CA PRO A 247 1.80 -12.02 -0.07
C PRO A 247 2.81 -13.13 -0.40
N PHE A 248 2.74 -14.27 0.29
CA PHE A 248 3.63 -15.42 0.13
C PHE A 248 3.02 -16.55 -0.71
N ARG A 249 1.78 -16.39 -1.21
CA ARG A 249 1.08 -17.36 -2.07
C ARG A 249 0.91 -18.72 -1.40
N GLU A 250 0.55 -18.69 -0.13
CA GLU A 250 0.30 -19.86 0.70
C GLU A 250 -1.03 -20.53 0.35
N MET A 251 -1.92 -19.80 -0.32
CA MET A 251 -3.23 -20.28 -0.76
C MET A 251 -3.45 -20.07 -2.27
N SER A 252 -4.26 -20.95 -2.86
CA SER A 252 -4.78 -20.75 -4.21
C SER A 252 -5.78 -19.59 -4.21
N LYS A 253 -5.70 -18.73 -5.23
CA LYS A 253 -6.69 -17.65 -5.42
C LYS A 253 -8.11 -18.20 -5.56
N PRO A 254 -9.13 -17.51 -5.03
CA PRO A 254 -10.51 -17.93 -5.18
C PRO A 254 -10.97 -17.88 -6.64
N VAL A 255 -11.92 -18.74 -6.99
CA VAL A 255 -12.57 -18.80 -8.31
C VAL A 255 -14.06 -18.53 -8.11
N GLY A 256 -14.59 -17.51 -8.79
CA GLY A 256 -16.01 -17.16 -8.68
C GLY A 256 -16.45 -16.85 -7.25
N CYS A 257 -15.61 -16.14 -6.47
CA CYS A 257 -15.85 -15.85 -5.05
C CYS A 257 -15.96 -17.09 -4.14
N SER A 258 -15.43 -18.24 -4.58
CA SER A 258 -15.34 -19.47 -3.80
C SER A 258 -13.88 -19.91 -3.64
N GLY A 259 -13.53 -20.41 -2.46
CA GLY A 259 -12.18 -20.87 -2.13
C GLY A 259 -11.86 -20.72 -0.64
N VAL A 260 -10.57 -20.85 -0.30
CA VAL A 260 -10.08 -20.63 1.07
C VAL A 260 -9.98 -19.14 1.34
N LEU A 261 -10.78 -18.60 2.26
CA LEU A 261 -10.76 -17.19 2.65
C LEU A 261 -9.51 -16.83 3.45
N ALA A 262 -9.13 -17.69 4.40
CA ALA A 262 -7.96 -17.51 5.24
C ALA A 262 -7.44 -18.87 5.69
N LEU A 263 -6.14 -18.92 5.96
CA LEU A 263 -5.45 -20.05 6.56
C LEU A 263 -4.89 -19.61 7.91
N GLY A 264 -5.21 -20.36 8.96
CA GLY A 264 -4.73 -20.10 10.31
C GLY A 264 -3.92 -21.27 10.86
N GLY A 265 -3.08 -20.98 11.85
CA GLY A 265 -2.29 -21.96 12.56
C GLY A 265 -1.85 -21.46 13.93
N PHE A 266 -1.38 -22.38 14.76
CA PHE A 266 -0.85 -22.06 16.08
C PHE A 266 0.40 -22.88 16.38
N CYS A 267 1.26 -22.32 17.23
CA CYS A 267 2.45 -23.00 17.74
C CYS A 267 2.24 -23.32 19.20
N THR A 268 2.80 -24.45 19.65
CA THR A 268 2.69 -24.92 21.02
C THR A 268 4.06 -25.05 21.68
N SER A 269 4.05 -25.04 23.00
CA SER A 269 5.20 -25.46 23.81
C SER A 269 4.92 -26.78 24.52
N ALA A 270 5.93 -27.34 25.19
CA ALA A 270 5.77 -28.52 26.04
C ALA A 270 5.04 -28.24 27.37
N GLU A 271 4.76 -26.97 27.69
CA GLU A 271 3.98 -26.59 28.87
C GLU A 271 2.53 -27.07 28.74
N THR A 272 1.98 -27.61 29.82
CA THR A 272 0.62 -28.17 29.81
C THR A 272 -0.20 -27.67 30.99
N GLU A 273 -1.51 -27.58 30.79
CA GLU A 273 -2.49 -27.20 31.81
C GLU A 273 -3.69 -28.17 31.79
N MET A 274 -4.30 -28.41 32.96
CA MET A 274 -5.50 -29.22 33.08
C MET A 274 -6.72 -28.30 33.19
N VAL A 275 -7.65 -28.40 32.24
CA VAL A 275 -8.91 -27.64 32.25
C VAL A 275 -10.06 -28.63 32.21
N ASN A 276 -10.89 -28.65 33.26
CA ASN A 276 -12.04 -29.56 33.40
C ASN A 276 -11.70 -31.05 33.15
N GLY A 277 -10.53 -31.50 33.62
CA GLY A 277 -10.07 -32.89 33.48
C GLY A 277 -9.46 -33.24 32.12
N VAL A 278 -9.35 -32.29 31.20
CA VAL A 278 -8.66 -32.46 29.91
C VAL A 278 -7.31 -31.73 29.94
N ARG A 279 -6.26 -32.39 29.45
CA ARG A 279 -4.91 -31.81 29.34
C ARG A 279 -4.78 -31.02 28.04
N PHE A 280 -4.37 -29.77 28.14
CA PHE A 280 -4.08 -28.89 27.02
C PHE A 280 -2.60 -28.52 26.98
N PHE A 281 -2.05 -28.36 25.78
CA PHE A 281 -0.72 -27.76 25.58
C PHE A 281 -0.85 -26.26 25.41
N ARG A 282 0.09 -25.50 25.96
CA ARG A 282 0.11 -24.05 25.85
C ARG A 282 0.38 -23.62 24.41
N ILE A 283 -0.52 -22.81 23.86
CA ILE A 283 -0.30 -22.07 22.63
C ILE A 283 0.61 -20.87 22.91
N THR A 284 1.67 -20.72 22.14
CA THR A 284 2.64 -19.62 22.27
C THR A 284 2.51 -18.58 21.16
N GLU A 285 1.90 -18.96 20.04
CA GLU A 285 1.79 -18.11 18.84
C GLU A 285 0.55 -18.52 18.05
N GLY A 286 -0.12 -17.53 17.45
CA GLY A 286 -1.21 -17.75 16.50
C GLY A 286 -1.04 -16.86 15.27
N ASN A 287 -1.09 -17.46 14.09
CA ASN A 287 -0.97 -16.75 12.82
C ASN A 287 -2.18 -17.00 11.93
N VAL A 288 -2.61 -15.96 11.21
CA VAL A 288 -3.69 -16.04 10.23
C VAL A 288 -3.29 -15.27 8.97
N THR A 289 -3.26 -15.94 7.83
CA THR A 289 -3.10 -15.29 6.51
C THR A 289 -4.44 -15.28 5.79
N PHE A 290 -4.95 -14.10 5.43
CA PHE A 290 -6.11 -13.92 4.57
C PHE A 290 -5.69 -13.95 3.10
N ASN A 291 -6.47 -14.69 2.29
CA ASN A 291 -6.23 -14.86 0.87
C ASN A 291 -6.44 -13.54 0.10
N SER A 292 -5.76 -13.42 -1.04
CA SER A 292 -6.05 -12.35 -2.01
C SER A 292 -7.23 -12.73 -2.90
N GLY A 293 -7.96 -11.72 -3.42
CA GLY A 293 -8.95 -11.93 -4.49
C GLY A 293 -10.42 -12.04 -4.06
N PHE A 294 -10.72 -11.96 -2.77
CA PHE A 294 -12.10 -11.82 -2.29
C PHE A 294 -12.61 -10.37 -2.28
N GLY A 295 -11.73 -9.38 -2.44
CA GLY A 295 -12.09 -7.96 -2.31
C GLY A 295 -13.08 -7.42 -3.35
N SER A 296 -13.33 -8.14 -4.44
CA SER A 296 -14.34 -7.79 -5.46
C SER A 296 -15.65 -8.59 -5.33
N CYS A 297 -15.81 -9.37 -4.27
CA CYS A 297 -16.98 -10.20 -4.04
C CYS A 297 -18.03 -9.42 -3.23
N THR A 298 -19.31 -9.65 -3.53
CA THR A 298 -20.44 -8.86 -3.02
C THR A 298 -21.14 -9.49 -1.81
N PHE A 299 -20.44 -10.29 -1.01
CA PHE A 299 -21.03 -11.01 0.12
C PHE A 299 -21.48 -10.10 1.26
#